data_AF-A0A285MXA4-F1
#
_entry.id   AF-A0A285MXA4-F1
#
_cell.length_a   1.000
_cell.length_b   1.000
_cell.length_c   1.000
_cell.angle_alpha   90.00
_cell.angle_beta   90.00
_cell.angle_gamma   90.00
#
_symmetry.space_group_name_H-M   'P 1'
#
loop_
_entity.id
_entity.type
_entity.pdbx_description
1 polymer ?
#
loop_
_entity_poly.entity_id
_entity_poly.type
_entity_poly.pdbx_seq_one_letter_code
_entity_poly.pdbx_strand_id
1 'polypeptide(L)'
;MNEQILRELRNHSNSVFNRLNIELSEVLKRNFNELLEDSVNRMERERRTSSSDIETAKSAYTTFINQMYSHREKRIGQKDIVRYQSLTESKSSLCPLWPIC
;
A
#
# COMPACT_ATOMS: atom_id res chain seq x y z
N MET A 1 8.65 4.59 -15.58
CA MET A 1 8.39 4.47 -14.16
C MET A 1 9.14 5.56 -13.42
N ASN A 2 8.40 6.41 -12.70
CA ASN A 2 8.96 7.51 -11.96
C ASN A 2 9.51 7.01 -10.61
N GLU A 3 10.82 6.73 -10.57
CA GLU A 3 11.52 6.21 -9.40
C GLU A 3 11.38 7.10 -8.15
N GLN A 4 11.24 8.41 -8.34
CA GLN A 4 11.04 9.34 -7.23
C GLN A 4 9.69 9.07 -6.56
N ILE A 5 8.61 9.00 -7.34
CA ILE A 5 7.26 8.74 -6.81
C ILE A 5 7.20 7.36 -6.17
N LEU A 6 7.80 6.34 -6.80
CA LEU A 6 7.88 4.99 -6.24
C LEU A 6 8.55 4.99 -4.86
N ARG A 7 9.69 5.67 -4.74
CA ARG A 7 10.40 5.81 -3.46
C ARG A 7 9.55 6.53 -2.42
N GLU A 8 8.84 7.59 -2.79
CA GLU A 8 7.95 8.32 -1.88
C GLU A 8 6.79 7.46 -1.36
N LEU A 9 6.09 6.75 -2.25
CA LEU A 9 4.98 5.87 -1.87
C LEU A 9 5.45 4.68 -1.02
N ARG A 10 6.62 4.12 -1.34
CA ARG A 10 7.23 3.03 -0.55
C ARG A 10 7.62 3.50 0.85
N ASN A 11 8.28 4.66 0.97
CA ASN A 11 8.65 5.23 2.27
C ASN A 11 7.42 5.55 3.12
N HIS A 12 6.39 6.14 2.50
CA HIS A 12 5.11 6.41 3.17
C HIS A 12 4.47 5.13 3.70
N SER A 13 4.33 4.11 2.85
CA SER A 13 3.74 2.82 3.21
C SER A 13 4.50 2.15 4.35
N ASN A 14 5.84 2.13 4.29
CA ASN A 14 6.70 1.60 5.35
C ASN A 14 6.52 2.34 6.69
N SER A 15 6.38 3.67 6.65
CA SER A 15 6.08 4.47 7.84
C SER A 15 4.73 4.05 8.46
N VAL A 16 3.70 3.85 7.63
CA VAL A 16 2.38 3.38 8.10
C VAL A 16 2.47 1.97 8.69
N PHE A 17 3.14 1.03 8.04
CA PHE A 17 3.34 -0.33 8.56
C PHE A 17 4.03 -0.34 9.93
N ASN A 18 5.09 0.46 10.07
CA ASN A 18 5.81 0.58 11.34
C ASN A 18 4.94 1.21 12.44
N ARG A 19 4.16 2.26 12.11
CA ARG A 19 3.22 2.88 13.06
C ARG A 19 2.15 1.89 13.54
N LEU A 20 1.68 1.01 12.67
CA LEU A 20 0.71 -0.03 13.01
C LEU A 20 1.35 -1.28 13.66
N ASN A 21 2.66 -1.29 13.85
CA ASN A 21 3.43 -2.42 14.38
C ASN A 21 3.15 -3.74 13.63
N ILE A 22 3.10 -3.68 12.30
CA ILE A 22 2.82 -4.85 11.45
C ILE A 22 3.98 -5.21 10.53
N GLU A 23 4.01 -6.48 10.14
CA GLU A 23 4.86 -7.00 9.07
C GLU A 23 4.03 -7.67 7.99
N LEU A 24 4.47 -7.54 6.74
CA LEU A 24 3.90 -8.27 5.63
C LEU A 24 4.57 -9.65 5.54
N SER A 25 3.79 -10.70 5.28
CA SER A 25 4.37 -11.98 4.85
C SER A 25 5.22 -11.82 3.58
N GLU A 26 6.22 -12.68 3.35
CA GLU A 26 7.12 -12.58 2.18
C GLU A 26 6.36 -12.56 0.84
N VAL A 27 5.35 -13.41 0.68
CA VAL A 27 4.48 -13.43 -0.50
C VAL A 27 3.77 -12.09 -0.68
N LEU A 28 3.32 -11.47 0.42
CA LEU A 28 2.63 -10.19 0.41
C LEU A 28 3.56 -9.02 0.12
N LYS A 29 4.81 -9.04 0.61
CA LYS A 29 5.81 -8.00 0.31
C LYS A 29 5.98 -7.82 -1.20
N ARG A 30 6.11 -8.94 -1.94
CA ARG A 30 6.24 -8.91 -3.40
C ARG A 30 4.99 -8.31 -4.06
N ASN A 31 3.80 -8.81 -3.72
CA ASN A 31 2.53 -8.32 -4.27
C ASN A 31 2.28 -6.82 -3.96
N PHE A 32 2.70 -6.36 -2.78
CA PHE A 32 2.57 -4.95 -2.40
C PHE A 32 3.54 -4.06 -3.19
N ASN A 33 4.76 -4.54 -3.46
CA ASN A 33 5.70 -3.82 -4.33
C ASN A 33 5.21 -3.74 -5.78
N GLU A 34 4.67 -4.83 -6.33
CA GLU A 34 4.04 -4.84 -7.66
C GLU A 34 2.89 -3.81 -7.72
N LEU A 35 2.05 -3.76 -6.69
CA LEU A 35 0.96 -2.77 -6.59
C LEU A 35 1.49 -1.31 -6.59
N LEU A 36 2.59 -1.05 -5.90
CA LEU A 36 3.25 0.26 -5.89
C LEU A 36 3.75 0.63 -7.29
N GLU A 37 4.40 -0.31 -7.98
CA GLU A 37 4.92 -0.10 -9.33
C GLU A 37 3.79 0.15 -10.33
N ASP A 38 2.73 -0.66 -10.30
CA ASP A 38 1.53 -0.48 -11.13
C ASP A 38 0.86 0.87 -10.88
N SER A 39 0.77 1.27 -9.61
CA SER A 39 0.23 2.58 -9.23
C SER A 39 1.03 3.73 -9.84
N VAL A 40 2.35 3.67 -9.78
CA VAL A 40 3.23 4.70 -10.36
C VAL A 40 3.13 4.72 -11.88
N ASN A 41 3.13 3.56 -12.52
CA ASN A 41 2.97 3.45 -13.97
C ASN A 41 1.61 4.02 -14.41
N ARG A 42 0.55 3.79 -13.65
CA ARG A 42 -0.77 4.38 -13.88
C ARG A 42 -0.75 5.90 -13.72
N MET A 43 -0.13 6.41 -12.66
CA MET A 43 0.05 7.86 -12.44
C MET A 43 0.77 8.52 -13.62
N GLU A 44 1.84 7.91 -14.14
CA GLU A 44 2.56 8.40 -15.32
C GLU A 44 1.69 8.38 -16.59
N ARG A 45 1.00 7.26 -16.85
CA ARG A 45 0.13 7.09 -18.03
C ARG A 45 -0.99 8.12 -18.05
N GLU A 46 -1.58 8.40 -16.89
CA GLU A 46 -2.66 9.38 -16.72
C GLU A 46 -2.15 10.82 -16.56
N ARG A 47 -0.82 11.03 -16.54
CA ARG A 47 -0.15 12.33 -16.31
C ARG A 47 -0.54 13.00 -14.99
N ARG A 48 -0.84 12.18 -13.97
CA ARG A 48 -1.23 12.59 -12.62
C ARG A 48 -0.07 12.41 -11.66
N THR A 49 0.95 13.24 -11.85
CA THR A 49 2.23 13.16 -11.11
C THR A 49 2.54 14.45 -10.35
N SER A 50 1.54 15.32 -10.16
CA SER A 50 1.69 16.54 -9.37
C SER A 50 1.86 16.19 -7.88
N SER A 51 2.38 17.12 -7.08
CA SER A 51 2.50 16.90 -5.63
C SER A 51 1.16 16.56 -4.97
N SER A 52 0.06 17.18 -5.41
CA SER A 52 -1.29 16.85 -4.89
C SER A 52 -1.77 15.46 -5.30
N ASP A 53 -1.40 14.99 -6.50
CA ASP A 53 -1.68 13.61 -6.92
C ASP A 53 -0.90 12.60 -6.06
N ILE A 54 0.37 12.90 -5.75
CA ILE A 54 1.21 12.06 -4.89
C ILE A 54 0.61 12.00 -3.48
N GLU A 55 0.18 13.13 -2.91
CA GLU A 55 -0.49 13.14 -1.59
C GLU A 55 -1.83 12.37 -1.62
N THR A 56 -2.59 12.46 -2.72
CA THR A 56 -3.81 11.66 -2.93
C THR A 56 -3.47 10.16 -2.92
N ALA A 57 -2.41 9.77 -3.61
CA ALA A 57 -1.94 8.38 -3.63
C ALA A 57 -1.49 7.92 -2.22
N LYS A 58 -0.71 8.72 -1.48
CA LYS A 58 -0.33 8.42 -0.08
C LYS A 58 -1.55 8.22 0.82
N SER A 59 -2.57 9.06 0.66
CA SER A 59 -3.84 8.91 1.39
C SER A 59 -4.54 7.60 1.05
N ALA A 60 -4.63 7.25 -0.24
CA ALA A 60 -5.18 5.97 -0.70
C ALA A 60 -4.41 4.77 -0.11
N TYR A 61 -3.08 4.80 -0.11
CA TYR A 61 -2.23 3.76 0.48
C TYR A 61 -2.43 3.65 2.00
N THR A 62 -2.63 4.76 2.70
CA THR A 62 -2.94 4.74 4.13
C THR A 62 -4.25 4.01 4.41
N THR A 63 -5.30 4.32 3.65
CA THR A 63 -6.60 3.64 3.75
C THR A 63 -6.48 2.16 3.41
N PHE A 64 -5.73 1.83 2.36
CA PHE A 64 -5.48 0.46 1.95
C PHE A 64 -4.77 -0.37 3.04
N ILE A 65 -3.71 0.18 3.63
CA ILE A 65 -2.97 -0.49 4.71
C ILE A 65 -3.85 -0.63 5.97
N ASN A 66 -4.65 0.37 6.31
CA ASN A 66 -5.57 0.30 7.44
C ASN A 66 -6.63 -0.79 7.25
N GLN A 67 -7.13 -1.01 6.02
CA GLN A 67 -8.03 -2.13 5.75
C GLN A 67 -7.30 -3.47 5.91
N MET A 68 -6.10 -3.61 5.34
CA MET A 68 -5.30 -4.84 5.51
C MET A 68 -5.04 -5.16 6.99
N TYR A 69 -4.80 -4.13 7.79
CA TYR A 69 -4.58 -4.22 9.23
C TYR A 69 -5.80 -4.74 9.99
N SER A 70 -7.03 -4.44 9.54
CA SER A 70 -8.26 -5.00 10.13
C SER A 70 -8.30 -6.53 10.05
N HIS A 71 -7.63 -7.10 9.05
CA HIS A 71 -7.59 -8.54 8.77
C HIS A 71 -6.25 -9.19 9.14
N ARG A 72 -5.47 -8.57 10.02
CA ARG A 72 -4.18 -9.10 10.47
C ARG A 72 -4.32 -10.29 11.42
N GLU A 73 -3.28 -11.11 11.47
CA GLU A 73 -3.07 -12.09 12.52
C GLU A 73 -2.34 -11.44 13.69
N LYS A 74 -2.99 -11.42 14.87
CA LYS A 74 -2.40 -10.86 16.09
C LYS A 74 -1.33 -11.78 16.65
N ARG A 75 -0.19 -11.22 17.08
CA ARG A 75 0.88 -11.99 17.74
C ARG A 75 1.28 -11.34 19.06
N ILE A 76 1.45 -12.15 20.10
CA ILE A 76 1.86 -11.66 21.43
C ILE A 76 3.38 -11.45 21.44
N GLY A 77 3.82 -10.25 21.79
CA GLY A 77 5.24 -9.90 21.91
C GLY A 77 5.99 -9.78 20.59
N GLN A 78 5.28 -9.75 19.45
CA GLN A 78 5.83 -9.64 18.10
C GLN A 78 5.01 -8.66 17.26
N LYS A 79 5.49 -8.31 16.06
CA LYS A 79 4.67 -7.58 15.08
C LYS A 79 3.51 -8.44 14.62
N ASP A 80 2.35 -7.83 14.42
CA ASP A 80 1.21 -8.54 13.82
C ASP A 80 1.51 -8.84 12.35
N ILE A 81 1.02 -9.97 11.84
CA ILE A 81 1.28 -10.39 10.46
C ILE A 81 0.06 -10.06 9.59
N VAL A 82 0.30 -9.36 8.48
CA VAL A 82 -0.68 -9.25 7.40
C VAL A 82 -0.45 -10.38 6.39
N ARG A 83 -1.51 -11.17 6.14
CA ARG A 83 -1.50 -12.31 5.23
C ARG A 83 -2.08 -11.94 3.86
N TYR A 84 -1.87 -12.80 2.88
CA TYR A 84 -2.32 -12.58 1.50
C TYR A 84 -3.85 -12.37 1.39
N GLN A 85 -4.64 -13.07 2.21
CA GLN A 85 -6.10 -12.89 2.23
C GLN A 85 -6.49 -11.44 2.53
N SER A 86 -5.80 -10.79 3.48
CA SER A 86 -6.01 -9.39 3.85
C SER A 86 -5.81 -8.44 2.67
N LEU A 87 -4.85 -8.73 1.77
CA LEU A 87 -4.62 -7.97 0.53
C LEU A 87 -5.82 -8.08 -0.41
N THR A 88 -6.33 -9.29 -0.59
CA THR A 88 -7.45 -9.56 -1.52
C THR A 88 -8.72 -8.89 -1.03
N GLU A 89 -9.03 -9.01 0.26
CA GLU A 89 -10.18 -8.36 0.90
C GLU A 89 -10.08 -6.83 0.82
N SER A 90 -8.88 -6.29 1.06
CA SER A 90 -8.63 -4.84 0.96
C SER A 90 -8.75 -4.31 -0.47
N LYS A 91 -8.18 -5.02 -1.46
CA LYS A 91 -8.26 -4.62 -2.88
C LYS A 91 -9.71 -4.59 -3.36
N SER A 92 -10.48 -5.64 -3.05
CA SER A 92 -11.90 -5.73 -3.43
C SER A 92 -12.76 -4.66 -2.76
N SER A 93 -12.50 -4.34 -1.48
CA SER A 93 -13.31 -3.38 -0.72
C SER A 93 -13.00 -1.92 -1.06
N LEU A 94 -11.81 -1.66 -1.60
CA LEU A 94 -11.30 -0.30 -1.82
C LEU A 94 -11.11 0.06 -3.29
N CYS A 95 -11.35 -0.83 -4.24
CA CYS A 95 -11.54 -0.40 -5.62
C CYS A 95 -12.79 0.50 -5.66
N PRO A 96 -12.70 1.80 -6.02
CA PRO A 96 -11.72 2.38 -6.94
C PRO A 96 -10.84 3.51 -6.35
N LEU A 97 -10.21 3.31 -5.18
CA LEU A 97 -9.26 4.28 -4.63
C LEU A 97 -8.09 4.45 -5.59
N TRP A 98 -8.07 5.54 -6.35
CA TRP A 98 -6.96 5.86 -7.23
C TRP A 98 -5.68 6.17 -6.44
N PRO A 99 -4.48 5.71 -6.86
CA PRO A 99 -4.18 4.90 -8.04
C PRO A 99 -4.24 3.37 -7.81
N ILE A 100 -4.73 2.94 -6.64
CA ILE A 100 -4.86 1.53 -6.21
C ILE A 100 -6.09 0.89 -6.88
N CYS A 101 -6.00 0.58 -8.18
CA CYS A 101 -6.93 -0.30 -8.89
C CYS A 101 -6.26 -0.89 -10.12
#